data_AF-A0A166W0U3-F1
#
_entry.id   AF-A0A166W0U3-F1
#
_cell.length_a   1.000
_cell.length_b   1.000
_cell.length_c   1.000
_cell.angle_alpha   90.00
_cell.angle_beta   90.00
_cell.angle_gamma   90.00
#
_symmetry.space_group_name_H-M   'P 1'
#
loop_
_entity.id
_entity.type
_entity.pdbx_description
1 polymer ?
#
loop_
_entity_poly.entity_id
_entity_poly.type
_entity_poly.pdbx_seq_one_letter_code
_entity_poly.pdbx_strand_id
1 'polypeptide(L)'
;MPASFLQLPYETLEEIILAALSESPLGPPKLLHSLLLTCRDLYDIVVNRVHPTFYGRLFIQRFDLAAPHRRLGIQEALPTHLKCELQVQCAVLRCFRKVLAEESYDHPQLLDAFRTAYLMLLSDDGKNAAQLRWAELPALVYAFLRHRLFPIGGENSGWPAENEINSLALALFWLLTTPDTITTESATLRNEIMDLIASCSFAAIHFPCFDGPEYHVAASAEVETDDNKLLTQEPSQYSPRLPTTDISYFGHTLAFTYPTLASFAILGYFARVEVNVLGVPPHLPLTRVAANALGIVLGPTQDDVVHFNNHCKTLPARPPGDTRNIGRKSRRHDPDWHRALRYPGPSPGVHHSHAIHAPGTFTGRWQGSHVAPCIWGYKSLLSNTPSPVGAHQMVATARQPIYATFQEHYCFSPSMHVPWDDSQESFNNGLLPPGLFLTETKDGISITDPQHSFQAFYKTYRPELDNDEEQTLQSRLFGVTDIIITGQTDFERGQAWGAYTYVGRVRPCDGLVVLLRKPRDAQGAELGHAIFRGYLVSSQNLVGRWRHVASSDWEAIFSLGKMRE
;
A
#
# COMPACT_ATOMS: atom_id res chain seq x y z
N MET A 1 42.32 42.13 15.29
CA MET A 1 41.45 41.92 14.11
C MET A 1 40.62 40.67 14.36
N PRO A 2 39.32 40.64 14.03
CA PRO A 2 38.56 39.39 14.10
C PRO A 2 39.23 38.36 13.19
N ALA A 3 39.33 37.11 13.65
CA ALA A 3 39.85 36.02 12.84
C ALA A 3 39.02 35.92 11.55
N SER A 4 39.70 35.84 10.40
CA SER A 4 38.98 35.67 9.14
C SER A 4 38.31 34.31 9.11
N PHE A 5 37.09 34.24 8.59
CA PHE A 5 36.36 32.98 8.41
C PHE A 5 37.17 31.96 7.57
N LEU A 6 38.03 32.44 6.67
CA LEU A 6 38.95 31.64 5.85
C LEU A 6 40.17 31.10 6.60
N GLN A 7 40.45 31.59 7.82
CA GLN A 7 41.60 31.18 8.64
C GLN A 7 41.24 30.06 9.63
N LEU A 8 39.97 29.67 9.70
CA LEU A 8 39.53 28.58 10.56
C LEU A 8 39.97 27.22 9.98
N PRO A 9 40.24 26.21 10.83
CA PRO A 9 40.38 24.83 10.39
C PRO A 9 39.13 24.37 9.62
N TYR A 10 39.32 23.52 8.60
CA TYR A 10 38.23 23.08 7.74
C TYR A 10 37.12 22.39 8.52
N GLU A 11 37.46 21.60 9.54
CA GLU A 11 36.51 20.92 10.40
C GLU A 11 35.65 21.92 11.19
N THR A 12 36.25 23.01 11.68
CA THR A 12 35.52 24.06 12.40
C THR A 12 34.59 24.82 11.45
N LEU A 13 35.05 25.08 10.22
CA LEU A 13 34.25 25.69 9.18
C LEU A 13 33.04 24.81 8.82
N GLU A 14 33.23 23.50 8.66
CA GLU A 14 32.17 22.52 8.40
C GLU A 14 31.11 22.53 9.51
N GLU A 15 31.52 22.51 10.79
CA GLU A 15 30.58 22.57 11.92
C GLU A 15 29.77 23.88 11.94
N ILE A 16 30.40 25.02 11.70
CA ILE A 16 29.71 26.32 11.66
C ILE A 16 28.67 26.33 10.52
N ILE A 17 29.05 25.84 9.34
CA ILE A 17 28.14 25.78 8.19
C ILE A 17 26.97 24.82 8.48
N LEU A 18 27.24 23.64 9.04
CA LEU A 18 26.20 22.66 9.40
C LEU A 18 25.26 23.19 10.49
N ALA A 19 25.77 23.90 11.49
CA ALA A 19 24.96 24.54 12.52
C ALA A 19 24.06 25.64 11.91
N ALA A 20 24.62 26.51 11.07
CA ALA A 20 23.85 27.55 10.39
C ALA A 20 22.76 26.96 9.47
N LEU A 21 23.05 25.84 8.80
CA LEU A 21 22.09 25.15 7.93
C LEU A 21 20.98 24.43 8.70
N SER A 22 21.23 24.06 9.96
CA SER A 22 20.22 23.43 10.82
C SER A 22 19.08 24.35 11.23
N GLU A 23 19.28 25.67 11.22
CA GLU A 23 18.25 26.69 11.52
C GLU A 23 17.14 26.74 10.46
N SER A 24 17.44 26.27 9.24
CA SER A 24 16.49 26.19 8.12
C SER A 24 16.54 24.78 7.51
N PRO A 25 15.98 23.75 8.17
CA PRO A 25 16.14 22.35 7.77
C PRO A 25 15.34 21.96 6.51
N LEU A 26 14.33 22.75 6.12
CA LEU A 26 13.46 22.48 4.97
C LEU A 26 13.95 23.15 3.68
N GLY A 27 13.69 22.48 2.56
CA GLY A 27 14.07 22.87 1.21
C GLY A 27 15.55 22.65 0.88
N PRO A 28 15.98 23.05 -0.33
CA PRO A 28 17.40 23.11 -0.68
C PRO A 28 18.17 24.08 0.25
N PRO A 29 19.47 23.84 0.50
CA PRO A 29 20.26 24.64 1.46
C PRO A 29 20.59 26.03 0.90
N LYS A 30 19.64 26.98 1.01
CA LYS A 30 19.78 28.36 0.48
C LYS A 30 20.96 29.12 1.08
N LEU A 31 21.24 28.93 2.37
CA LEU A 31 22.37 29.56 3.04
C LEU A 31 23.70 29.05 2.50
N LEU A 32 23.80 27.75 2.18
CA LEU A 32 24.98 27.18 1.53
C LEU A 32 25.18 27.82 0.15
N HIS A 33 24.12 27.94 -0.65
CA HIS A 33 24.20 28.63 -1.94
C HIS A 33 24.66 30.08 -1.78
N SER A 34 24.09 30.82 -0.83
CA SER A 34 24.47 32.22 -0.57
C SER A 34 25.93 32.34 -0.14
N LEU A 35 26.41 31.44 0.71
CA LEU A 35 27.81 31.38 1.14
C LEU A 35 28.75 31.11 -0.03
N LEU A 36 28.41 30.16 -0.91
CA LEU A 36 29.19 29.82 -2.09
C LEU A 36 29.32 31.00 -3.09
N LEU A 37 28.44 31.99 -3.02
CA LEU A 37 28.48 33.19 -3.84
C LEU A 37 29.30 34.35 -3.24
N THR A 38 29.82 34.21 -2.01
CA THR A 38 30.53 35.30 -1.32
C THR A 38 31.95 35.53 -1.83
N CYS A 39 32.77 34.49 -2.00
CA CYS A 39 34.10 34.59 -2.59
C CYS A 39 34.57 33.26 -3.21
N ARG A 40 35.55 33.35 -4.12
CA ARG A 40 36.11 32.19 -4.84
C ARG A 40 36.82 31.21 -3.90
N ASP A 41 37.50 31.72 -2.86
CA ASP A 41 38.21 30.88 -1.90
C ASP A 41 37.25 30.04 -1.06
N LEU A 42 36.14 30.62 -0.59
CA LEU A 42 35.10 29.88 0.12
C LEU A 42 34.40 28.86 -0.77
N TYR A 43 34.17 29.20 -2.04
CA TYR A 43 33.68 28.25 -3.02
C TYR A 43 34.62 27.05 -3.16
N ASP A 44 35.92 27.29 -3.40
CA ASP A 44 36.91 26.23 -3.57
C ASP A 44 37.03 25.36 -2.31
N ILE A 45 37.04 26.00 -1.13
CA ILE A 45 37.08 25.28 0.15
C ILE A 45 35.86 24.36 0.28
N VAL A 46 34.64 24.88 0.15
CA VAL A 46 33.42 24.11 0.45
C VAL A 46 33.07 23.09 -0.64
N VAL A 47 33.44 23.34 -1.90
CA VAL A 47 33.10 22.47 -3.02
C VAL A 47 34.19 21.41 -3.27
N ASN A 48 35.46 21.81 -3.23
CA ASN A 48 36.57 20.97 -3.67
C ASN A 48 37.44 20.45 -2.51
N ARG A 49 37.59 21.20 -1.41
CA ARG A 49 38.51 20.83 -0.32
C ARG A 49 37.82 20.20 0.88
N VAL A 50 36.54 20.53 1.09
CA VAL A 50 35.72 19.97 2.17
C VAL A 50 35.49 18.48 1.91
N HIS A 51 35.60 17.70 2.98
CA HIS A 51 35.54 16.26 2.87
C HIS A 51 34.15 15.81 2.42
N PRO A 52 34.01 14.77 1.57
CA PRO A 52 32.70 14.25 1.14
C PRO A 52 31.72 13.97 2.30
N THR A 53 32.24 13.71 3.51
CA THR A 53 31.45 13.54 4.74
C THR A 53 30.61 14.76 5.10
N PHE A 54 31.00 15.98 4.75
CA PHE A 54 30.18 17.17 4.97
C PHE A 54 28.82 17.06 4.28
N TYR A 55 28.79 16.67 3.01
CA TYR A 55 27.55 16.48 2.26
C TYR A 55 26.74 15.30 2.77
N GLY A 56 27.40 14.23 3.24
CA GLY A 56 26.74 13.12 3.93
C GLY A 56 26.05 13.56 5.22
N ARG A 57 26.72 14.37 6.05
CA ARG A 57 26.14 14.94 7.27
C ARG A 57 25.01 15.90 6.97
N LEU A 58 25.15 16.73 5.94
CA LEU A 58 24.09 17.63 5.47
C LEU A 58 22.86 16.84 4.98
N PHE A 59 23.06 15.72 4.28
CA PHE A 59 21.97 14.82 3.92
C PHE A 59 21.24 14.31 5.15
N ILE A 60 21.96 13.75 6.12
CA ILE A 60 21.39 13.20 7.37
C ILE A 60 20.65 14.28 8.17
N GLN A 61 21.10 15.54 8.15
CA GLN A 61 20.39 16.64 8.78
C GLN A 61 19.01 16.88 8.14
N ARG A 62 18.90 16.77 6.82
CA ARG A 62 17.71 17.23 6.04
C ARG A 62 16.75 16.12 5.61
N PHE A 63 17.22 14.89 5.45
CA PHE A 63 16.47 13.76 4.90
C PHE A 63 16.63 12.52 5.77
N ASP A 64 15.71 11.57 5.63
CA ASP A 64 15.72 10.32 6.39
C ASP A 64 16.63 9.26 5.73
N LEU A 65 17.50 8.65 6.53
CA LEU A 65 18.47 7.62 6.10
C LEU A 65 18.22 6.24 6.74
N ALA A 66 17.43 6.16 7.81
CA ALA A 66 17.29 4.93 8.60
C ALA A 66 16.69 3.75 7.81
N ALA A 67 15.67 3.99 6.98
CA ALA A 67 15.06 2.97 6.13
C ALA A 67 16.01 2.47 5.02
N PRO A 68 16.60 3.35 4.18
CA PRO A 68 17.58 2.94 3.18
C PRO A 68 18.74 2.13 3.78
N HIS A 69 19.30 2.61 4.89
CA HIS A 69 20.37 1.90 5.62
C HIS A 69 19.92 0.49 6.06
N ARG A 70 18.73 0.36 6.66
CA ARG A 70 18.17 -0.92 7.11
C ARG A 70 17.95 -1.91 5.97
N ARG A 71 17.38 -1.45 4.85
CA ARG A 71 16.87 -2.32 3.77
C ARG A 71 17.98 -2.76 2.82
N LEU A 72 18.93 -1.88 2.54
CA LEU A 72 20.03 -2.15 1.61
C LEU A 72 21.26 -2.74 2.30
N GLY A 73 21.25 -2.87 3.63
CA GLY A 73 22.40 -3.37 4.39
C GLY A 73 23.65 -2.50 4.25
N ILE A 74 23.47 -1.22 3.93
CA ILE A 74 24.56 -0.28 3.72
C ILE A 74 25.14 0.06 5.09
N GLN A 75 26.11 -0.72 5.56
CA GLN A 75 26.74 -0.51 6.87
C GLN A 75 27.41 0.87 6.99
N GLU A 76 27.85 1.45 5.86
CA GLU A 76 28.37 2.81 5.76
C GLU A 76 27.96 3.38 4.41
N ALA A 77 26.92 4.22 4.35
CA ALA A 77 26.56 4.87 3.09
C ALA A 77 27.71 5.76 2.69
N LEU A 78 28.42 5.38 1.61
CA LEU A 78 29.58 6.11 1.13
C LEU A 78 29.19 7.59 1.03
N PRO A 79 29.96 8.52 1.61
CA PRO A 79 29.60 9.93 1.62
C PRO A 79 29.32 10.50 0.22
N THR A 80 29.93 9.91 -0.82
CA THR A 80 29.66 10.19 -2.23
C THR A 80 28.23 9.82 -2.64
N HIS A 81 27.71 8.67 -2.24
CA HIS A 81 26.32 8.27 -2.51
C HIS A 81 25.33 9.21 -1.81
N LEU A 82 25.58 9.56 -0.55
CA LEU A 82 24.74 10.53 0.18
C LEU A 82 24.77 11.93 -0.45
N LYS A 83 25.93 12.35 -0.97
CA LYS A 83 26.05 13.59 -1.74
C LYS A 83 25.19 13.55 -3.00
N CYS A 84 25.20 12.45 -3.75
CA CYS A 84 24.34 12.28 -4.93
C CYS A 84 22.86 12.33 -4.55
N GLU A 85 22.45 11.60 -3.52
CA GLU A 85 21.07 11.60 -3.02
C GLU A 85 20.61 12.98 -2.56
N LEU A 86 21.49 13.74 -1.88
CA LEU A 86 21.22 15.13 -1.50
C LEU A 86 20.91 16.01 -2.72
N GLN A 87 21.69 15.86 -3.80
CA GLN A 87 21.50 16.62 -5.03
C GLN A 87 20.19 16.24 -5.74
N VAL A 88 19.92 14.93 -5.86
CA VAL A 88 18.70 14.39 -6.47
C VAL A 88 17.47 14.90 -5.73
N GLN A 89 17.41 14.70 -4.41
CA GLN A 89 16.24 15.09 -3.63
C GLN A 89 16.05 16.61 -3.62
N CYS A 90 17.12 17.41 -3.52
CA CYS A 90 17.00 18.87 -3.66
C CYS A 90 16.52 19.31 -5.05
N ALA A 91 16.92 18.62 -6.13
CA ALA A 91 16.43 18.89 -7.48
C ALA A 91 14.94 18.60 -7.61
N VAL A 92 14.48 17.49 -7.03
CA VAL A 92 13.05 17.10 -6.98
C VAL A 92 12.20 18.16 -6.28
N LEU A 93 12.64 18.65 -5.11
CA LEU A 93 11.91 19.71 -4.40
C LEU A 93 11.78 21.00 -5.23
N ARG A 94 12.80 21.35 -6.02
CA ARG A 94 12.75 22.50 -6.93
C ARG A 94 11.85 22.24 -8.13
N CYS A 95 11.90 21.03 -8.68
CA CYS A 95 11.06 20.59 -9.80
C CYS A 95 9.58 20.80 -9.45
N PHE A 96 9.13 20.33 -8.29
CA PHE A 96 7.73 20.46 -7.89
C PHE A 96 7.25 21.90 -7.77
N ARG A 97 8.03 22.76 -7.10
CA ARG A 97 7.67 24.19 -6.99
C ARG A 97 7.62 24.86 -8.35
N LYS A 98 8.53 24.53 -9.25
CA LYS A 98 8.57 25.07 -10.61
C LYS A 98 7.36 24.62 -11.43
N VAL A 99 7.11 23.31 -11.48
CA VAL A 99 5.98 22.72 -12.22
C VAL A 99 4.65 23.29 -11.74
N LEU A 100 4.46 23.41 -10.42
CA LEU A 100 3.24 23.98 -9.86
C LEU A 100 3.08 25.46 -10.23
N ALA A 101 4.15 26.26 -10.14
CA ALA A 101 4.09 27.68 -10.45
C ALA A 101 3.89 27.98 -11.94
N GLU A 102 4.41 27.13 -12.82
CA GLU A 102 4.32 27.27 -14.28
C GLU A 102 3.15 26.48 -14.89
N GLU A 103 2.39 25.73 -14.08
CA GLU A 103 1.35 24.77 -14.50
C GLU A 103 1.85 23.79 -15.59
N SER A 104 3.14 23.45 -15.55
CA SER A 104 3.83 22.69 -16.59
C SER A 104 3.78 21.18 -16.32
N TYR A 105 2.58 20.59 -16.35
CA TYR A 105 2.38 19.17 -16.00
C TYR A 105 3.03 18.18 -17.00
N ASP A 106 3.50 18.66 -18.15
CA ASP A 106 4.31 17.91 -19.13
C ASP A 106 5.82 17.94 -18.85
N HIS A 107 6.24 18.52 -17.73
CA HIS A 107 7.67 18.74 -17.48
C HIS A 107 8.44 17.40 -17.55
N PRO A 108 9.53 17.32 -18.35
CA PRO A 108 10.17 16.04 -18.69
C PRO A 108 10.77 15.30 -17.50
N GLN A 109 11.09 16.03 -16.42
CA GLN A 109 11.64 15.46 -15.18
C GLN A 109 10.57 15.08 -14.15
N LEU A 110 9.29 15.30 -14.43
CA LEU A 110 8.22 15.13 -13.43
C LEU A 110 8.03 13.66 -13.06
N LEU A 111 8.13 12.74 -14.02
CA LEU A 111 8.04 11.30 -13.78
C LEU A 111 9.12 10.83 -12.79
N ASP A 112 10.39 11.17 -13.06
CA ASP A 112 11.50 10.82 -12.18
C ASP A 112 11.35 11.49 -10.80
N ALA A 113 10.88 12.74 -10.77
CA ALA A 113 10.63 13.46 -9.53
C ALA A 113 9.54 12.79 -8.68
N PHE A 114 8.42 12.36 -9.29
CA PHE A 114 7.38 11.58 -8.60
C PHE A 114 7.92 10.24 -8.12
N ARG A 115 8.76 9.56 -8.90
CA ARG A 115 9.38 8.29 -8.48
C ARG A 115 10.26 8.48 -7.24
N THR A 116 11.12 9.50 -7.25
CA THR A 116 11.94 9.85 -6.09
C THR A 116 11.08 10.23 -4.89
N ALA A 117 10.04 11.05 -5.07
CA ALA A 117 9.14 11.41 -3.97
C ALA A 117 8.40 10.21 -3.38
N TYR A 118 8.03 9.23 -4.21
CA TYR A 118 7.41 7.99 -3.74
C TYR A 118 8.39 7.21 -2.86
N LEU A 119 9.63 7.03 -3.29
CA LEU A 119 10.68 6.39 -2.47
C LEU A 119 11.02 7.18 -1.20
N MET A 120 10.98 8.51 -1.25
CA MET A 120 11.13 9.38 -0.08
C MET A 120 10.02 9.13 0.94
N LEU A 121 8.75 8.99 0.51
CA LEU A 121 7.63 8.66 1.41
C LEU A 121 7.72 7.24 1.96
N LEU A 122 8.14 6.25 1.16
CA LEU A 122 8.38 4.89 1.64
C LEU A 122 9.56 4.78 2.62
N SER A 123 10.40 5.81 2.66
CA SER A 123 11.55 5.92 3.56
C SER A 123 11.34 6.96 4.66
N ASP A 124 10.12 7.50 4.79
CA ASP A 124 9.83 8.60 5.71
C ASP A 124 9.86 8.14 7.17
N ASP A 125 10.69 8.82 7.95
CA ASP A 125 10.67 8.81 9.42
C ASP A 125 10.31 10.20 10.00
N GLY A 126 10.01 11.16 9.12
CA GLY A 126 9.40 12.45 9.41
C GLY A 126 10.01 13.61 8.64
N LYS A 127 11.28 13.51 8.21
CA LYS A 127 11.97 14.57 7.49
C LYS A 127 11.52 14.59 6.03
N ASN A 128 11.46 13.44 5.38
CA ASN A 128 11.13 13.35 3.97
C ASN A 128 9.73 13.92 3.67
N ALA A 129 8.72 13.55 4.44
CA ALA A 129 7.37 14.09 4.28
C ALA A 129 7.31 15.60 4.55
N ALA A 130 8.11 16.12 5.49
CA ALA A 130 8.19 17.56 5.73
C ALA A 130 8.82 18.31 4.54
N GLN A 131 9.86 17.75 3.92
CA GLN A 131 10.47 18.30 2.70
C GLN A 131 9.48 18.34 1.53
N LEU A 132 8.74 17.25 1.32
CA LEU A 132 7.76 17.17 0.23
C LEU A 132 6.58 18.13 0.42
N ARG A 133 6.13 18.36 1.67
CA ARG A 133 5.14 19.40 1.98
C ARG A 133 5.69 20.80 1.73
N TRP A 134 6.94 21.09 2.10
CA TRP A 134 7.59 22.35 1.78
C TRP A 134 7.66 22.62 0.26
N ALA A 135 7.82 21.56 -0.53
CA ALA A 135 7.82 21.63 -1.99
C ALA A 135 6.43 21.72 -2.62
N GLU A 136 5.36 21.82 -1.82
CA GLU A 136 3.97 21.91 -2.27
C GLU A 136 3.51 20.69 -3.07
N LEU A 137 4.12 19.53 -2.83
CA LEU A 137 3.75 18.28 -3.52
C LEU A 137 2.26 17.91 -3.38
N PRO A 138 1.59 18.08 -2.21
CA PRO A 138 0.16 17.77 -2.11
C PRO A 138 -0.70 18.58 -3.09
N ALA A 139 -0.44 19.88 -3.24
CA ALA A 139 -1.16 20.74 -4.16
C ALA A 139 -0.84 20.37 -5.62
N LEU A 140 0.43 20.12 -5.93
CA LEU A 140 0.88 19.71 -7.25
C LEU A 140 0.24 18.39 -7.70
N VAL A 141 0.21 17.37 -6.85
CA VAL A 141 -0.34 16.06 -7.23
C VAL A 141 -1.84 16.17 -7.49
N TYR A 142 -2.58 16.91 -6.67
CA TYR A 142 -4.01 17.12 -6.91
C TYR A 142 -4.26 17.88 -8.24
N ALA A 143 -3.51 18.95 -8.48
CA ALA A 143 -3.60 19.69 -9.74
C ALA A 143 -3.24 18.81 -10.94
N PHE A 144 -2.15 18.03 -10.84
CA PHE A 144 -1.76 17.06 -11.86
C PHE A 144 -2.88 16.07 -12.16
N LEU A 145 -3.47 15.43 -11.14
CA LEU A 145 -4.56 14.47 -11.35
C LEU A 145 -5.75 15.11 -12.05
N ARG A 146 -6.14 16.32 -11.64
CA ARG A 146 -7.24 17.07 -12.24
C ARG A 146 -7.00 17.38 -13.72
N HIS A 147 -5.76 17.65 -14.11
CA HIS A 147 -5.42 18.04 -15.48
C HIS A 147 -4.99 16.86 -16.37
N ARG A 148 -4.45 15.77 -15.81
CA ARG A 148 -3.66 14.77 -16.54
C ARG A 148 -3.98 13.31 -16.25
N LEU A 149 -4.83 13.01 -15.26
CA LEU A 149 -5.27 11.63 -15.05
C LEU A 149 -5.99 11.10 -16.30
N PHE A 150 -6.81 11.95 -16.91
CA PHE A 150 -7.46 11.71 -18.20
C PHE A 150 -6.60 12.26 -19.34
N PRO A 151 -6.42 11.51 -20.44
CA PRO A 151 -5.69 11.99 -21.61
C PRO A 151 -6.33 13.23 -22.24
N ILE A 152 -5.50 14.12 -22.76
CA ILE A 152 -5.95 15.31 -23.49
C ILE A 152 -6.49 14.87 -24.85
N GLY A 153 -7.60 15.46 -25.30
CA GLY A 153 -8.13 15.24 -26.65
C GLY A 153 -8.93 13.94 -26.85
N GLY A 154 -9.30 13.24 -25.78
CA GLY A 154 -10.15 12.03 -25.88
C GLY A 154 -9.41 10.76 -26.30
N GLU A 155 -8.07 10.78 -26.25
CA GLU A 155 -7.23 9.58 -26.36
C GLU A 155 -7.63 8.53 -25.29
N ASN A 156 -7.22 7.27 -25.51
CA ASN A 156 -7.63 6.13 -24.67
C ASN A 156 -9.15 5.99 -24.51
N SER A 157 -9.92 6.42 -25.51
CA SER A 157 -11.39 6.46 -25.43
C SER A 157 -11.91 7.20 -24.19
N GLY A 158 -11.26 8.28 -23.78
CA GLY A 158 -11.64 9.07 -22.62
C GLY A 158 -11.46 8.36 -21.27
N TRP A 159 -10.83 7.18 -21.21
CA TRP A 159 -10.47 6.53 -19.96
C TRP A 159 -9.19 7.12 -19.38
N PRO A 160 -9.04 7.13 -18.03
CA PRO A 160 -7.75 7.44 -17.42
C PRO A 160 -6.63 6.58 -18.02
N ALA A 161 -5.46 7.17 -18.21
CA ALA A 161 -4.32 6.40 -18.70
C ALA A 161 -3.69 5.61 -17.55
N GLU A 162 -3.58 4.29 -17.70
CA GLU A 162 -2.75 3.45 -16.84
C GLU A 162 -1.30 3.56 -17.31
N ASN A 163 -0.57 4.54 -16.78
CA ASN A 163 0.83 4.79 -17.09
C ASN A 163 1.64 5.06 -15.82
N GLU A 164 2.97 5.13 -15.98
CA GLU A 164 3.94 5.28 -14.91
C GLU A 164 3.68 6.52 -14.04
N ILE A 165 3.39 7.66 -14.68
CA ILE A 165 3.21 8.93 -13.98
C ILE A 165 1.88 9.00 -13.22
N ASN A 166 0.79 8.48 -13.78
CA ASN A 166 -0.52 8.43 -13.14
C ASN A 166 -0.54 7.44 -11.96
N SER A 167 0.12 6.29 -12.11
CA SER A 167 0.34 5.33 -11.03
C SER A 167 1.02 6.00 -9.82
N LEU A 168 2.14 6.70 -10.06
CA LEU A 168 2.85 7.41 -9.01
C LEU A 168 2.04 8.58 -8.45
N ALA A 169 1.35 9.35 -9.30
CA ALA A 169 0.55 10.49 -8.86
C ALA A 169 -0.56 10.05 -7.89
N LEU A 170 -1.30 8.98 -8.19
CA LEU A 170 -2.33 8.46 -7.29
C LEU A 170 -1.75 7.87 -6.00
N ALA A 171 -0.61 7.17 -6.09
CA ALA A 171 0.08 6.67 -4.91
C ALA A 171 0.54 7.81 -3.99
N LEU A 172 1.16 8.86 -4.55
CA LEU A 172 1.57 10.06 -3.82
C LEU A 172 0.36 10.80 -3.23
N PHE A 173 -0.73 10.92 -3.99
CA PHE A 173 -1.96 11.56 -3.53
C PHE A 173 -2.49 10.88 -2.26
N TRP A 174 -2.57 9.54 -2.27
CA TRP A 174 -2.98 8.77 -1.11
C TRP A 174 -1.99 8.89 0.06
N LEU A 175 -0.70 8.70 -0.19
CA LEU A 175 0.32 8.73 0.86
C LEU A 175 0.45 10.11 1.54
N LEU A 176 0.04 11.18 0.86
CA LEU A 176 -0.03 12.53 1.39
C LEU A 176 -1.40 12.88 1.99
N THR A 177 -2.42 12.04 1.80
CA THR A 177 -3.75 12.22 2.39
C THR A 177 -3.71 11.92 3.88
N THR A 178 -4.23 12.85 4.68
CA THR A 178 -4.32 12.76 6.15
C THR A 178 -5.77 12.92 6.62
N PRO A 179 -6.11 12.57 7.88
CA PRO A 179 -7.43 12.88 8.44
C PRO A 179 -7.77 14.38 8.33
N ASP A 180 -6.80 15.24 8.63
CA ASP A 180 -6.99 16.70 8.63
C ASP A 180 -7.36 17.19 7.23
N THR A 181 -6.62 16.76 6.20
CA THR A 181 -6.93 17.15 4.80
C THR A 181 -8.35 16.75 4.42
N ILE A 182 -8.78 15.53 4.73
CA ILE A 182 -10.13 15.03 4.42
C ILE A 182 -11.21 15.85 5.12
N THR A 183 -11.01 16.17 6.41
CA THR A 183 -12.00 16.94 7.19
C THR A 183 -12.13 18.39 6.72
N THR A 184 -11.07 18.98 6.17
CA THR A 184 -11.08 20.33 5.63
C THR A 184 -11.60 20.44 4.19
N GLU A 185 -11.71 19.32 3.46
CA GLU A 185 -12.27 19.31 2.10
C GLU A 185 -13.74 19.78 2.11
N SER A 186 -14.13 20.58 1.12
CA SER A 186 -15.56 20.90 0.91
C SER A 186 -16.29 19.68 0.32
N ALA A 187 -17.63 19.64 0.46
CA ALA A 187 -18.43 18.58 -0.16
C ALA A 187 -18.25 18.54 -1.69
N THR A 188 -18.14 19.71 -2.34
CA THR A 188 -17.88 19.83 -3.77
C THR A 188 -16.53 19.24 -4.15
N LEU A 189 -15.47 19.57 -3.40
CA LEU A 189 -14.12 19.05 -3.65
C LEU A 189 -14.06 17.52 -3.44
N ARG A 190 -14.71 17.00 -2.40
CA ARG A 190 -14.81 15.55 -2.18
C ARG A 190 -15.47 14.85 -3.36
N ASN A 191 -16.60 15.37 -3.85
CA ASN A 191 -17.31 14.80 -4.99
C ASN A 191 -16.46 14.88 -6.26
N GLU A 192 -15.78 16.00 -6.51
CA GLU A 192 -14.85 16.16 -7.63
C GLU A 192 -13.75 15.08 -7.60
N ILE A 193 -13.11 14.87 -6.45
CA ILE A 193 -12.06 13.86 -6.30
C ILE A 193 -12.63 12.45 -6.47
N MET A 194 -13.79 12.15 -5.88
CA MET A 194 -14.43 10.84 -6.03
C MET A 194 -14.80 10.56 -7.50
N ASP A 195 -15.33 11.55 -8.22
CA ASP A 195 -15.63 11.45 -9.65
C ASP A 195 -14.35 11.21 -10.47
N LEU A 196 -13.27 11.93 -10.15
CA LEU A 196 -11.98 11.84 -10.83
C LEU A 196 -11.37 10.42 -10.74
N ILE A 197 -11.46 9.77 -9.57
CA ILE A 197 -10.79 8.49 -9.31
C ILE A 197 -11.71 7.26 -9.39
N ALA A 198 -13.02 7.47 -9.65
CA ALA A 198 -14.00 6.38 -9.68
C ALA A 198 -13.72 5.37 -10.78
N SER A 199 -13.38 5.81 -12.00
CA SER A 199 -13.07 4.90 -13.11
C SER A 199 -11.90 3.97 -12.77
N CYS A 200 -10.84 4.52 -12.17
CA CYS A 200 -9.69 3.77 -11.68
C CYS A 200 -10.03 2.78 -10.56
N SER A 201 -11.04 3.11 -9.75
CA SER A 201 -11.45 2.28 -8.62
C SER A 201 -12.31 1.10 -9.07
N PHE A 202 -13.36 1.37 -9.85
CA PHE A 202 -14.42 0.39 -10.18
C PHE A 202 -14.18 -0.38 -11.46
N ALA A 203 -13.51 0.17 -12.49
CA ALA A 203 -13.37 -0.49 -13.79
C ALA A 203 -12.25 -1.54 -13.77
N ALA A 204 -12.52 -2.72 -13.19
CA ALA A 204 -11.49 -3.72 -12.90
C ALA A 204 -10.74 -4.24 -14.12
N ILE A 205 -11.41 -4.32 -15.26
CA ILE A 205 -10.84 -4.75 -16.54
C ILE A 205 -9.79 -3.75 -17.05
N HIS A 206 -10.01 -2.45 -16.80
CA HIS A 206 -9.11 -1.39 -17.25
C HIS A 206 -7.97 -1.10 -16.28
N PHE A 207 -8.17 -1.35 -14.98
CA PHE A 207 -7.22 -1.00 -13.92
C PHE A 207 -7.07 -2.16 -12.94
N PRO A 208 -6.15 -3.11 -13.15
CA PRO A 208 -5.87 -4.16 -12.19
C PRO A 208 -5.41 -3.59 -10.84
N CYS A 209 -5.73 -4.27 -9.75
CA CYS A 209 -5.24 -3.91 -8.41
C CYS A 209 -4.05 -4.76 -7.95
N PHE A 210 -3.52 -5.62 -8.84
CA PHE A 210 -2.44 -6.57 -8.56
C PHE A 210 -1.35 -6.54 -9.63
N ASP A 211 -0.11 -6.81 -9.23
CA ASP A 211 1.08 -6.69 -10.07
C ASP A 211 1.32 -7.89 -11.02
N GLY A 212 0.51 -8.94 -10.94
CA GLY A 212 0.65 -10.14 -11.78
C GLY A 212 -0.59 -11.04 -11.70
N PRO A 213 -0.65 -12.11 -12.52
CA PRO A 213 -1.80 -13.01 -12.56
C PRO A 213 -2.14 -13.51 -11.16
N GLU A 214 -3.39 -13.34 -10.76
CA GLU A 214 -3.84 -13.54 -9.38
C GLU A 214 -3.72 -15.01 -8.93
N TYR A 215 -3.78 -15.93 -9.89
CA TYR A 215 -3.68 -17.37 -9.70
C TYR A 215 -2.26 -17.90 -9.87
N HIS A 216 -1.27 -17.07 -10.25
CA HIS A 216 0.13 -17.50 -10.33
C HIS A 216 0.87 -17.19 -9.03
N VAL A 217 1.64 -18.17 -8.55
CA VAL A 217 2.32 -18.10 -7.26
C VAL A 217 3.73 -17.53 -7.37
N ALA A 218 4.45 -17.87 -8.42
CA ALA A 218 5.77 -17.30 -8.67
C ALA A 218 5.66 -15.94 -9.34
N ALA A 219 6.49 -14.98 -8.92
CA ALA A 219 6.87 -13.90 -9.82
C ALA A 219 7.50 -14.61 -11.02
N SER A 220 6.98 -14.38 -12.23
CA SER A 220 7.54 -14.95 -13.46
C SER A 220 9.02 -14.58 -13.56
N ALA A 221 9.88 -15.42 -12.99
CA ALA A 221 11.30 -15.42 -13.24
C ALA A 221 11.41 -15.91 -14.68
N GLU A 222 11.91 -15.04 -15.54
CA GLU A 222 12.50 -15.37 -16.85
C GLU A 222 11.84 -16.58 -17.51
N VAL A 223 10.77 -16.33 -18.28
CA VAL A 223 10.45 -17.26 -19.36
C VAL A 223 11.67 -17.22 -20.28
N GLU A 224 12.59 -18.16 -20.07
CA GLU A 224 13.52 -18.58 -21.11
C GLU A 224 12.67 -18.77 -22.36
N THR A 225 13.07 -18.07 -23.42
CA THR A 225 12.43 -18.08 -24.73
C THR A 225 12.40 -19.50 -25.26
N ASP A 226 11.38 -20.26 -24.89
CA ASP A 226 11.03 -21.51 -25.53
C ASP A 226 9.93 -21.18 -26.54
N ASP A 227 10.38 -20.80 -27.75
CA ASP A 227 9.61 -20.29 -28.89
C ASP A 227 8.52 -21.26 -29.43
N ASN A 228 8.11 -22.28 -28.68
CA ASN A 228 7.25 -23.36 -29.17
C ASN A 228 6.05 -23.76 -28.28
N LYS A 229 5.58 -22.89 -27.38
CA LYS A 229 4.22 -23.04 -26.78
C LYS A 229 3.27 -21.94 -27.23
N LEU A 230 3.14 -21.82 -28.55
CA LEU A 230 2.06 -21.09 -29.18
C LEU A 230 0.78 -21.95 -29.18
N LEU A 231 -0.33 -21.31 -28.84
CA LEU A 231 -1.74 -21.70 -29.07
C LEU A 231 -2.42 -22.55 -27.99
N THR A 232 -2.72 -21.92 -26.85
CA THR A 232 -4.04 -21.92 -26.17
C THR A 232 -3.94 -21.13 -24.86
N GLN A 233 -3.62 -19.84 -24.95
CA GLN A 233 -3.85 -18.92 -23.84
C GLN A 233 -5.07 -18.09 -24.20
N GLU A 234 -6.17 -18.32 -23.48
CA GLU A 234 -7.21 -17.32 -23.33
C GLU A 234 -6.53 -15.96 -23.05
N PRO A 235 -6.89 -14.88 -23.77
CA PRO A 235 -6.24 -13.59 -23.58
C PRO A 235 -6.35 -13.21 -22.11
N SER A 236 -5.20 -12.94 -21.47
CA SER A 236 -5.19 -12.40 -20.12
C SER A 236 -6.13 -11.19 -20.10
N GLN A 237 -7.26 -11.29 -19.39
CA GLN A 237 -8.33 -10.30 -19.32
C GLN A 237 -7.91 -8.94 -18.73
N TYR A 238 -6.63 -8.77 -18.40
CA TYR A 238 -6.06 -7.63 -17.70
C TYR A 238 -4.94 -7.02 -18.54
N SER A 239 -4.90 -5.69 -18.59
CA SER A 239 -3.86 -4.89 -19.26
C SER A 239 -2.45 -5.35 -18.87
N PRO A 240 -1.49 -5.36 -19.82
CA PRO A 240 -0.11 -5.71 -19.52
C PRO A 240 0.49 -4.77 -18.46
N ARG A 241 1.27 -5.36 -17.54
CA ARG A 241 1.96 -4.68 -16.44
C ARG A 241 2.78 -3.48 -16.94
N LEU A 242 2.79 -2.39 -16.17
CA LEU A 242 3.73 -1.29 -16.42
C LEU A 242 5.18 -1.83 -16.40
N PRO A 243 6.02 -1.41 -17.36
CA PRO A 243 7.37 -1.92 -17.47
C PRO A 243 8.17 -1.59 -16.21
N THR A 244 8.95 -2.56 -15.74
CA THR A 244 9.95 -2.32 -14.70
C THR A 244 11.08 -1.47 -15.27
N THR A 245 11.62 -0.54 -14.49
CA THR A 245 12.69 0.37 -14.93
C THR A 245 13.86 0.36 -13.95
N ASP A 246 15.08 0.45 -14.46
CA ASP A 246 16.27 0.54 -13.60
C ASP A 246 16.46 1.96 -13.08
N ILE A 247 16.72 2.07 -11.78
CA ILE A 247 16.96 3.35 -11.11
C ILE A 247 18.25 3.32 -10.31
N SER A 248 18.87 4.49 -10.14
CA SER A 248 19.93 4.68 -9.14
C SER A 248 19.31 5.05 -7.80
N TYR A 249 19.65 4.31 -6.75
CA TYR A 249 19.15 4.52 -5.39
C TYR A 249 20.25 4.21 -4.37
N PHE A 250 20.73 5.25 -3.68
CA PHE A 250 21.83 5.17 -2.70
C PHE A 250 23.10 4.48 -3.22
N GLY A 251 23.41 4.66 -4.51
CA GLY A 251 24.59 4.06 -5.17
C GLY A 251 24.36 2.64 -5.70
N HIS A 252 23.16 2.10 -5.59
CA HIS A 252 22.77 0.83 -6.19
C HIS A 252 21.91 1.06 -7.45
N THR A 253 22.06 0.18 -8.44
CA THR A 253 21.12 0.09 -9.57
C THR A 253 20.06 -0.95 -9.23
N LEU A 254 18.80 -0.52 -9.12
CA LEU A 254 17.70 -1.36 -8.68
C LEU A 254 16.56 -1.35 -9.70
N ALA A 255 15.92 -2.51 -9.87
CA ALA A 255 14.71 -2.65 -10.67
C ALA A 255 13.49 -2.09 -9.91
N PHE A 256 12.88 -1.04 -10.46
CA PHE A 256 11.71 -0.36 -9.91
C PHE A 256 10.41 -0.81 -10.59
N THR A 257 9.47 -1.29 -9.79
CA THR A 257 8.08 -1.59 -10.17
C THR A 257 7.17 -0.46 -9.71
N TYR A 258 6.28 -0.01 -10.59
CA TYR A 258 5.29 1.02 -10.29
C TYR A 258 4.16 0.50 -9.40
N PRO A 259 3.64 1.31 -8.45
CA PRO A 259 2.50 0.92 -7.62
C PRO A 259 1.22 0.66 -8.43
N THR A 260 0.33 -0.20 -7.94
CA THR A 260 -0.95 -0.44 -8.61
C THR A 260 -1.86 0.78 -8.47
N LEU A 261 -2.22 1.38 -9.61
CA LEU A 261 -3.00 2.61 -9.69
C LEU A 261 -4.36 2.45 -8.96
N ALA A 262 -5.05 1.34 -9.20
CA ALA A 262 -6.37 1.07 -8.65
C ALA A 262 -6.38 1.00 -7.11
N SER A 263 -5.36 0.43 -6.46
CA SER A 263 -5.34 0.29 -5.00
C SER A 263 -5.37 1.65 -4.31
N PHE A 264 -4.60 2.61 -4.82
CA PHE A 264 -4.54 3.96 -4.26
C PHE A 264 -5.77 4.79 -4.61
N ALA A 265 -6.36 4.57 -5.79
CA ALA A 265 -7.66 5.15 -6.14
C ALA A 265 -8.78 4.67 -5.20
N ILE A 266 -8.84 3.36 -4.92
CA ILE A 266 -9.83 2.76 -4.01
C ILE A 266 -9.72 3.37 -2.61
N LEU A 267 -8.50 3.48 -2.06
CA LEU A 267 -8.29 4.11 -0.75
C LEU A 267 -8.72 5.58 -0.73
N GLY A 268 -8.33 6.34 -1.77
CA GLY A 268 -8.72 7.73 -1.92
C GLY A 268 -10.23 7.93 -2.04
N TYR A 269 -10.92 6.98 -2.67
CA TYR A 269 -12.38 6.95 -2.79
C TYR A 269 -13.04 6.65 -1.45
N PHE A 270 -12.63 5.57 -0.76
CA PHE A 270 -13.20 5.21 0.53
C PHE A 270 -13.05 6.32 1.57
N ALA A 271 -11.87 6.92 1.68
CA ALA A 271 -11.61 7.99 2.63
C ALA A 271 -12.58 9.18 2.48
N ARG A 272 -13.16 9.39 1.29
CA ARG A 272 -14.09 10.49 0.99
C ARG A 272 -15.55 10.06 1.08
N VAL A 273 -15.90 8.87 0.58
CA VAL A 273 -17.27 8.35 0.68
C VAL A 273 -17.67 8.13 2.15
N GLU A 274 -16.69 7.82 3.01
CA GLU A 274 -16.89 7.57 4.43
C GLU A 274 -17.16 8.82 5.26
N VAL A 275 -16.92 10.02 4.70
CA VAL A 275 -17.33 11.28 5.32
C VAL A 275 -18.85 11.41 5.29
N ASN A 276 -19.51 10.80 4.30
CA ASN A 276 -20.96 10.77 4.20
C ASN A 276 -21.51 9.64 5.09
N VAL A 277 -21.95 10.01 6.30
CA VAL A 277 -22.57 9.06 7.23
C VAL A 277 -23.88 8.52 6.68
N LEU A 278 -24.12 7.22 6.87
CA LEU A 278 -25.39 6.62 6.50
C LEU A 278 -26.49 7.06 7.46
N GLY A 279 -27.64 7.43 6.93
CA GLY A 279 -28.82 7.72 7.73
C GLY A 279 -29.25 6.49 8.52
N VAL A 280 -29.57 6.67 9.81
CA VAL A 280 -30.07 5.60 10.68
C VAL A 280 -31.57 5.45 10.45
N PRO A 281 -32.06 4.32 9.90
CA PRO A 281 -33.48 4.18 9.62
C PRO A 281 -34.29 4.09 10.93
N PRO A 282 -35.33 4.93 11.11
CA PRO A 282 -36.03 5.06 12.39
C PRO A 282 -36.89 3.84 12.75
N HIS A 283 -37.15 2.95 11.79
CA HIS A 283 -37.93 1.74 12.00
C HIS A 283 -37.08 0.57 12.55
N LEU A 284 -35.75 0.69 12.58
CA LEU A 284 -34.90 -0.34 13.17
C LEU A 284 -35.04 -0.32 14.70
N PRO A 285 -34.94 -1.49 15.36
CA PRO A 285 -34.82 -1.54 16.82
C PRO A 285 -33.65 -0.69 17.30
N LEU A 286 -33.80 -0.01 18.44
CA LEU A 286 -32.76 0.86 18.98
C LEU A 286 -31.46 0.09 19.25
N THR A 287 -31.56 -0.99 20.03
CA THR A 287 -30.42 -1.78 20.51
C THR A 287 -30.62 -3.25 20.21
N ARG A 288 -29.54 -4.04 20.27
CA ARG A 288 -29.60 -5.51 20.12
C ARG A 288 -30.49 -6.16 21.18
N VAL A 289 -30.47 -5.64 22.41
CA VAL A 289 -31.33 -6.12 23.50
C VAL A 289 -32.81 -5.90 23.17
N ALA A 290 -33.17 -4.74 22.63
CA ALA A 290 -34.54 -4.43 22.22
C ALA A 290 -34.99 -5.31 21.05
N ALA A 291 -34.11 -5.56 20.08
CA ALA A 291 -34.40 -6.46 18.95
C ALA A 291 -34.71 -7.89 19.45
N ASN A 292 -33.88 -8.44 20.33
CA ASN A 292 -34.06 -9.76 20.90
C ASN A 292 -35.38 -9.87 21.69
N ALA A 293 -35.75 -8.84 22.45
CA ALA A 293 -37.02 -8.80 23.18
C ALA A 293 -38.25 -8.82 22.25
N LEU A 294 -38.11 -8.33 21.02
CA LEU A 294 -39.13 -8.39 19.96
C LEU A 294 -39.07 -9.68 19.13
N GLY A 295 -38.17 -10.62 19.46
CA GLY A 295 -37.93 -11.83 18.68
C GLY A 295 -37.20 -11.60 17.36
N ILE A 296 -36.61 -10.42 17.16
CA ILE A 296 -35.84 -10.06 15.96
C ILE A 296 -34.40 -10.49 16.18
N VAL A 297 -34.02 -11.64 15.61
CA VAL A 297 -32.70 -12.26 15.81
C VAL A 297 -31.68 -11.82 14.73
N LEU A 298 -32.16 -11.48 13.54
CA LEU A 298 -31.32 -11.11 12.39
C LEU A 298 -31.62 -9.68 11.91
N GLY A 299 -30.59 -9.03 11.37
CA GLY A 299 -30.66 -7.70 10.81
C GLY A 299 -30.11 -6.61 11.74
N PRO A 300 -29.82 -5.42 11.19
CA PRO A 300 -29.16 -4.35 11.93
C PRO A 300 -30.11 -3.65 12.90
N THR A 301 -29.55 -3.15 13.99
CA THR A 301 -30.18 -2.18 14.89
C THR A 301 -29.69 -0.76 14.61
N GLN A 302 -30.30 0.25 15.22
CA GLN A 302 -29.81 1.63 15.11
C GLN A 302 -28.37 1.73 15.65
N ASP A 303 -28.08 1.09 16.78
CA ASP A 303 -26.72 1.00 17.35
C ASP A 303 -25.72 0.39 16.36
N ASP A 304 -26.11 -0.63 15.59
CA ASP A 304 -25.23 -1.24 14.59
C ASP A 304 -24.90 -0.30 13.43
N VAL A 305 -25.87 0.51 12.97
CA VAL A 305 -25.65 1.52 11.94
C VAL A 305 -24.75 2.64 12.45
N VAL A 306 -24.96 3.09 13.69
CA VAL A 306 -24.09 4.08 14.36
C VAL A 306 -22.68 3.52 14.53
N HIS A 307 -22.53 2.27 14.97
CA HIS A 307 -21.24 1.61 15.06
C HIS A 307 -20.54 1.57 13.70
N PHE A 308 -21.25 1.18 12.64
CA PHE A 308 -20.71 1.15 11.29
C PHE A 308 -20.20 2.53 10.84
N ASN A 309 -20.99 3.58 11.04
CA ASN A 309 -20.61 4.95 10.70
C ASN A 309 -19.35 5.42 11.44
N ASN A 310 -19.12 4.95 12.66
CA ASN A 310 -18.02 5.40 13.52
C ASN A 310 -16.73 4.58 13.36
N HIS A 311 -16.81 3.28 13.08
CA HIS A 311 -15.64 2.39 13.20
C HIS A 311 -15.14 1.81 11.88
N CYS A 312 -16.01 1.64 10.89
CA CYS A 312 -15.56 1.20 9.57
C CYS A 312 -15.03 2.42 8.82
N LYS A 313 -13.73 2.69 8.96
CA LYS A 313 -13.04 3.78 8.28
C LYS A 313 -11.74 3.29 7.65
N THR A 314 -11.48 3.70 6.43
CA THR A 314 -10.15 3.61 5.82
C THR A 314 -9.19 4.50 6.60
N LEU A 315 -8.01 3.98 6.89
CA LEU A 315 -7.00 4.65 7.69
C LEU A 315 -6.06 5.47 6.79
N PRO A 316 -6.21 6.80 6.64
CA PRO A 316 -5.23 7.60 5.90
C PRO A 316 -3.87 7.63 6.61
N ALA A 317 -2.87 8.17 5.94
CA ALA A 317 -1.56 8.37 6.55
C ALA A 317 -1.73 9.27 7.79
N ARG A 318 -1.45 8.72 8.98
CA ARG A 318 -1.49 9.53 10.20
C ARG A 318 -0.30 10.49 10.21
N PRO A 319 -0.52 11.78 10.51
CA PRO A 319 0.57 12.69 10.82
C PRO A 319 1.36 12.16 12.02
N PRO A 320 2.65 12.50 12.14
CA PRO A 320 3.52 11.91 13.15
C PRO A 320 3.03 12.20 14.58
N GLY A 321 2.41 11.19 15.19
CA GLY A 321 2.22 11.10 16.64
C GLY A 321 3.44 10.41 17.27
N ASP A 322 4.14 11.15 18.12
CA ASP A 322 5.32 10.78 18.90
C ASP A 322 6.63 10.52 18.11
N THR A 323 7.66 11.29 18.47
CA THR A 323 9.02 11.30 17.89
C THR A 323 9.96 10.31 18.59
N ARG A 324 9.44 9.50 19.51
CA ARG A 324 10.26 8.73 20.46
C ARG A 324 11.01 7.53 19.86
N ASN A 325 10.82 7.16 18.59
CA ASN A 325 11.53 6.05 17.97
C ASN A 325 11.84 6.29 16.48
N ILE A 326 13.03 6.82 16.19
CA ILE A 326 13.58 6.97 14.83
C ILE A 326 13.69 5.58 14.16
N GLY A 327 13.26 5.46 12.90
CA GLY A 327 13.38 4.22 12.13
C GLY A 327 12.23 3.21 12.28
N ARG A 328 11.28 3.44 13.20
CA ARG A 328 10.06 2.59 13.31
C ARG A 328 8.94 3.03 12.35
N LYS A 329 8.85 4.30 11.97
CA LYS A 329 7.75 4.79 11.12
C LYS A 329 7.90 4.25 9.71
N SER A 330 9.11 4.29 9.17
CA SER A 330 9.41 3.77 7.84
C SER A 330 9.14 2.26 7.71
N ARG A 331 9.15 1.48 8.81
CA ARG A 331 8.87 0.02 8.77
C ARG A 331 7.48 -0.33 8.27
N ARG A 332 6.48 0.53 8.49
CA ARG A 332 5.13 0.30 7.94
C ARG A 332 5.13 0.28 6.41
N HIS A 333 6.12 0.92 5.79
CA HIS A 333 6.30 1.00 4.36
C HIS A 333 7.18 -0.12 3.79
N ASP A 334 7.72 -1.02 4.63
CA ASP A 334 8.60 -2.09 4.17
C ASP A 334 7.91 -2.99 3.12
N PRO A 335 6.65 -3.43 3.27
CA PRO A 335 5.97 -4.23 2.24
C PRO A 335 5.88 -3.52 0.88
N ASP A 336 5.46 -2.26 0.88
CA ASP A 336 5.32 -1.45 -0.33
C ASP A 336 6.69 -1.16 -0.97
N TRP A 337 7.74 -1.00 -0.17
CA TRP A 337 9.10 -0.83 -0.64
C TRP A 337 9.64 -2.09 -1.30
N HIS A 338 9.41 -3.29 -0.74
CA HIS A 338 9.84 -4.55 -1.37
C HIS A 338 9.08 -4.84 -2.67
N ARG A 339 7.79 -4.45 -2.76
CA ARG A 339 7.06 -4.52 -4.03
C ARG A 339 7.62 -3.53 -5.05
N ALA A 340 7.94 -2.30 -4.63
CA ALA A 340 8.46 -1.26 -5.50
C ALA A 340 9.89 -1.53 -5.96
N LEU A 341 10.74 -2.11 -5.11
CA LEU A 341 12.13 -2.42 -5.41
C LEU A 341 12.34 -3.92 -5.24
N ARG A 342 12.42 -4.64 -6.37
CA ARG A 342 12.80 -6.06 -6.39
C ARG A 342 14.28 -6.16 -6.05
N TYR A 343 14.62 -6.02 -4.77
CA TYR A 343 16.00 -6.13 -4.29
C TYR A 343 16.36 -7.60 -4.08
N PRO A 344 17.20 -8.21 -4.94
CA PRO A 344 17.84 -9.46 -4.57
C PRO A 344 18.79 -9.12 -3.42
N GLY A 345 18.53 -9.69 -2.23
CA GLY A 345 19.36 -9.47 -1.06
C GLY A 345 20.86 -9.77 -1.30
N PRO A 346 21.73 -9.49 -0.32
CA PRO A 346 23.15 -9.79 -0.46
C PRO A 346 23.40 -11.31 -0.61
N SER A 347 23.97 -11.67 -1.76
CA SER A 347 24.60 -12.94 -2.14
C SER A 347 23.71 -14.18 -2.43
N PRO A 348 23.97 -14.88 -3.55
CA PRO A 348 23.33 -16.16 -3.89
C PRO A 348 23.87 -17.26 -2.98
N GLY A 349 23.03 -17.78 -2.09
CA GLY A 349 23.41 -18.85 -1.15
C GLY A 349 22.51 -18.96 0.08
N VAL A 350 21.69 -17.94 0.33
CA VAL A 350 20.74 -17.90 1.45
C VAL A 350 19.33 -17.79 0.85
N HIS A 351 18.72 -18.92 0.46
CA HIS A 351 17.33 -19.01 -0.01
C HIS A 351 16.32 -18.79 1.12
N HIS A 352 16.46 -17.69 1.87
CA HIS A 352 15.45 -17.29 2.85
C HIS A 352 14.59 -16.25 2.15
N SER A 353 13.43 -16.68 1.63
CA SER A 353 12.35 -15.76 1.29
C SER A 353 12.00 -15.00 2.57
N HIS A 354 12.49 -13.77 2.69
CA HIS A 354 12.07 -12.91 3.80
C HIS A 354 10.59 -12.61 3.56
N ALA A 355 9.72 -13.10 4.44
CA ALA A 355 8.31 -12.77 4.39
C ALA A 355 8.13 -11.25 4.29
N ILE A 356 7.38 -10.80 3.28
CA ILE A 356 7.14 -9.39 3.00
C ILE A 356 6.47 -8.68 4.18
N HIS A 357 5.68 -9.43 4.95
CA HIS A 357 5.02 -8.97 6.16
C HIS A 357 5.67 -9.58 7.39
N ALA A 358 5.85 -8.76 8.43
CA ALA A 358 6.32 -9.25 9.73
C ALA A 358 5.28 -10.20 10.36
N PRO A 359 5.68 -11.18 11.18
CA PRO A 359 4.74 -11.99 11.94
C PRO A 359 3.73 -11.15 12.73
N GLY A 360 2.46 -11.57 12.79
CA GLY A 360 1.41 -10.85 13.52
C GLY A 360 0.76 -9.69 12.76
N THR A 361 1.20 -9.42 11.53
CA THR A 361 0.71 -8.29 10.73
C THR A 361 -0.79 -8.39 10.47
N PHE A 362 -1.30 -9.55 10.09
CA PHE A 362 -2.72 -9.78 9.80
C PHE A 362 -3.53 -10.19 11.03
N THR A 363 -2.91 -10.79 12.06
CA THR A 363 -3.63 -11.25 13.26
C THR A 363 -4.28 -10.08 14.02
N GLY A 364 -5.57 -10.20 14.36
CA GLY A 364 -6.32 -9.21 15.15
C GLY A 364 -7.66 -8.84 14.54
N ARG A 365 -8.28 -7.78 15.08
CA ARG A 365 -9.59 -7.29 14.64
C ARG A 365 -9.47 -6.32 13.47
N TRP A 366 -10.27 -6.54 12.43
CA TRP A 366 -10.35 -5.73 11.21
C TRP A 366 -11.77 -5.28 10.95
N GLN A 367 -11.90 -3.99 10.62
CA GLN A 367 -13.18 -3.37 10.35
C GLN A 367 -13.04 -2.43 9.16
N GLY A 368 -14.07 -2.41 8.32
CA GLY A 368 -14.07 -1.57 7.14
C GLY A 368 -15.33 -1.80 6.33
N SER A 369 -15.25 -1.64 5.03
CA SER A 369 -16.42 -1.75 4.17
C SER A 369 -16.06 -2.18 2.76
N HIS A 370 -17.07 -2.69 2.06
CA HIS A 370 -17.04 -2.72 0.61
C HIS A 370 -18.07 -1.76 0.02
N VAL A 371 -17.83 -1.40 -1.23
CA VAL A 371 -18.78 -0.66 -2.05
C VAL A 371 -19.11 -1.53 -3.25
N ALA A 372 -20.33 -2.06 -3.26
CA ALA A 372 -20.84 -2.82 -4.39
C ALA A 372 -21.47 -1.87 -5.41
N PRO A 373 -21.06 -1.95 -6.68
CA PRO A 373 -21.72 -1.22 -7.74
C PRO A 373 -23.11 -1.84 -8.02
N CYS A 374 -24.10 -1.02 -8.38
CA CYS A 374 -25.29 -1.55 -9.03
C CYS A 374 -24.87 -2.25 -10.32
N ILE A 375 -25.32 -3.48 -10.56
CA ILE A 375 -24.90 -4.28 -11.72
C ILE A 375 -25.17 -3.57 -13.06
N TRP A 376 -26.26 -2.82 -13.15
CA TRP A 376 -26.60 -2.03 -14.35
C TRP A 376 -25.65 -0.85 -14.53
N GLY A 377 -25.33 -0.14 -13.44
CA GLY A 377 -24.36 0.95 -13.44
C GLY A 377 -22.95 0.46 -13.78
N TYR A 378 -22.56 -0.70 -13.25
CA TYR A 378 -21.28 -1.35 -13.56
C TYR A 378 -21.18 -1.75 -15.03
N LYS A 379 -22.19 -2.45 -15.55
CA LYS A 379 -22.25 -2.83 -16.97
C LYS A 379 -22.24 -1.60 -17.87
N SER A 380 -22.99 -0.54 -17.51
CA SER A 380 -22.98 0.72 -18.25
C SER A 380 -21.62 1.41 -18.22
N LEU A 381 -20.91 1.40 -17.08
CA LEU A 381 -19.56 1.94 -16.97
C LEU A 381 -18.61 1.22 -17.93
N LEU A 382 -18.67 -0.11 -18.01
CA LEU A 382 -17.81 -0.91 -18.88
C LEU A 382 -18.20 -0.85 -20.36
N SER A 383 -19.49 -0.67 -20.68
CA SER A 383 -19.96 -0.58 -22.07
C SER A 383 -19.80 0.81 -22.69
N ASN A 384 -19.55 1.84 -21.87
CA ASN A 384 -19.45 3.22 -22.34
C ASN A 384 -18.05 3.53 -22.88
N THR A 385 -18.03 3.95 -24.14
CA THR A 385 -16.85 4.43 -24.84
C THR A 385 -17.25 5.76 -25.50
N PRO A 386 -16.83 6.94 -24.99
CA PRO A 386 -15.78 7.15 -23.98
C PRO A 386 -16.19 6.93 -22.51
N SER A 387 -15.20 6.89 -21.60
CA SER A 387 -15.44 6.80 -20.15
C SER A 387 -16.44 7.89 -19.70
N PRO A 388 -17.46 7.53 -18.91
CA PRO A 388 -18.50 8.49 -18.57
C PRO A 388 -18.01 9.54 -17.58
N VAL A 389 -18.40 10.80 -17.83
CA VAL A 389 -18.29 11.87 -16.83
C VAL A 389 -19.16 11.53 -15.63
N GLY A 390 -18.62 11.62 -14.42
CA GLY A 390 -19.36 11.33 -13.18
C GLY A 390 -19.56 9.84 -12.92
N ALA A 391 -18.56 8.99 -13.23
CA ALA A 391 -18.61 7.55 -13.01
C ALA A 391 -19.05 7.16 -11.58
N HIS A 392 -18.68 7.94 -10.56
CA HIS A 392 -19.14 7.72 -9.18
C HIS A 392 -20.68 7.78 -9.05
N GLN A 393 -21.33 8.75 -9.69
CA GLN A 393 -22.79 8.90 -9.66
C GLN A 393 -23.51 7.79 -10.44
N MET A 394 -22.90 7.31 -11.53
CA MET A 394 -23.49 6.27 -12.38
C MET A 394 -23.50 4.88 -11.76
N VAL A 395 -22.51 4.57 -10.94
CA VAL A 395 -22.31 3.22 -10.42
C VAL A 395 -23.32 2.90 -9.30
N ALA A 396 -24.10 3.87 -8.81
CA ALA A 396 -25.12 3.75 -7.77
C ALA A 396 -24.65 2.82 -6.65
N THR A 397 -23.84 3.37 -5.75
CA THR A 397 -23.02 2.59 -4.84
C THR A 397 -23.72 2.29 -3.52
N ALA A 398 -23.72 1.02 -3.12
CA ALA A 398 -24.15 0.61 -1.78
C ALA A 398 -22.92 0.24 -0.96
N ARG A 399 -22.72 0.95 0.16
CA ARG A 399 -21.64 0.69 1.11
C ARG A 399 -22.14 -0.24 2.21
N GLN A 400 -21.44 -1.35 2.42
CA GLN A 400 -21.77 -2.34 3.45
C GLN A 400 -20.55 -2.65 4.32
N PRO A 401 -20.73 -2.94 5.62
CA PRO A 401 -19.62 -3.21 6.51
C PRO A 401 -18.97 -4.57 6.23
N ILE A 402 -17.68 -4.65 6.56
CA ILE A 402 -16.97 -5.91 6.71
C ILE A 402 -16.34 -5.92 8.10
N TYR A 403 -16.61 -6.99 8.84
CA TYR A 403 -16.06 -7.26 10.17
C TYR A 403 -15.41 -8.64 10.17
N ALA A 404 -14.13 -8.70 10.54
CA ALA A 404 -13.40 -9.94 10.63
C ALA A 404 -12.36 -9.88 11.77
N THR A 405 -12.23 -10.95 12.52
CA THR A 405 -11.07 -11.20 13.37
C THR A 405 -10.22 -12.24 12.67
N PHE A 406 -9.02 -11.84 12.23
CA PHE A 406 -8.10 -12.70 11.50
C PHE A 406 -7.04 -13.29 12.44
N GLN A 407 -6.52 -14.45 12.04
CA GLN A 407 -5.43 -15.16 12.68
C GLN A 407 -4.45 -15.66 11.63
N GLU A 408 -3.15 -15.42 11.86
CA GLU A 408 -2.09 -15.94 10.99
C GLU A 408 -1.56 -17.28 11.49
N HIS A 409 -1.23 -18.13 10.52
CA HIS A 409 -0.60 -19.42 10.73
C HIS A 409 0.59 -19.56 9.79
N TYR A 410 1.75 -19.87 10.35
CA TYR A 410 3.04 -19.88 9.63
C TYR A 410 3.56 -21.30 9.44
N CYS A 411 4.00 -21.59 8.23
CA CYS A 411 4.88 -22.72 7.96
C CYS A 411 6.32 -22.22 7.86
N PHE A 412 7.25 -22.93 8.51
CA PHE A 412 8.67 -22.58 8.55
C PHE A 412 9.49 -23.70 7.89
N SER A 413 10.62 -23.37 7.26
CA SER A 413 11.53 -24.43 6.77
C SER A 413 12.06 -25.27 7.95
N PRO A 414 12.24 -26.59 7.84
CA PRO A 414 12.06 -27.43 6.65
C PRO A 414 10.66 -28.08 6.57
N SER A 415 9.65 -27.58 7.29
CA SER A 415 8.30 -28.14 7.25
C SER A 415 7.68 -28.00 5.85
N MET A 416 6.93 -29.03 5.45
CA MET A 416 6.21 -29.04 4.18
C MET A 416 4.97 -28.14 4.29
N HIS A 417 4.85 -27.17 3.38
CA HIS A 417 3.67 -26.33 3.25
C HIS A 417 2.67 -26.97 2.28
N VAL A 418 1.42 -26.51 2.33
CA VAL A 418 0.37 -26.84 1.36
C VAL A 418 0.89 -26.56 -0.05
N PRO A 419 0.78 -27.50 -0.99
CA PRO A 419 1.25 -27.26 -2.34
C PRO A 419 0.54 -26.06 -2.96
N TRP A 420 1.28 -25.33 -3.77
CA TRP A 420 0.74 -24.26 -4.59
C TRP A 420 0.11 -24.88 -5.83
N ASP A 421 -1.16 -24.54 -6.09
CA ASP A 421 -1.92 -24.96 -7.26
C ASP A 421 -2.42 -23.70 -7.96
N ASP A 422 -1.97 -23.51 -9.21
CA ASP A 422 -2.30 -22.36 -10.05
C ASP A 422 -3.67 -22.52 -10.76
N SER A 423 -4.45 -23.55 -10.41
CA SER A 423 -5.79 -23.77 -10.95
C SER A 423 -6.80 -22.70 -10.52
N GLN A 424 -7.79 -22.44 -11.38
CA GLN A 424 -8.91 -21.55 -11.03
C GLN A 424 -9.74 -22.10 -9.84
N GLU A 425 -9.77 -23.41 -9.64
CA GLU A 425 -10.45 -24.04 -8.49
C GLU A 425 -9.75 -23.70 -7.17
N SER A 426 -8.42 -23.84 -7.13
CA SER A 426 -7.59 -23.43 -5.99
C SER A 426 -7.74 -21.94 -5.71
N PHE A 427 -7.73 -21.11 -6.74
CA PHE A 427 -7.97 -19.67 -6.62
C PHE A 427 -9.34 -19.35 -6.00
N ASN A 428 -10.39 -19.98 -6.51
CA ASN A 428 -11.76 -19.88 -5.99
C ASN A 428 -11.93 -20.55 -4.61
N ASN A 429 -10.88 -21.16 -4.07
CA ASN A 429 -10.83 -21.71 -2.73
C ASN A 429 -9.79 -20.99 -1.84
N GLY A 430 -9.39 -19.75 -2.19
CA GLY A 430 -8.47 -18.95 -1.37
C GLY A 430 -7.01 -19.36 -1.51
N LEU A 431 -6.59 -19.80 -2.70
CA LEU A 431 -5.27 -20.36 -3.01
C LEU A 431 -4.93 -21.65 -2.24
N LEU A 432 -5.99 -22.39 -1.88
CA LEU A 432 -5.89 -23.70 -1.27
C LEU A 432 -6.39 -24.76 -2.27
N PRO A 433 -5.60 -25.81 -2.54
CA PRO A 433 -6.04 -26.92 -3.37
C PRO A 433 -7.40 -27.48 -2.91
N PRO A 434 -8.30 -27.83 -3.84
CA PRO A 434 -9.59 -28.40 -3.49
C PRO A 434 -9.42 -29.75 -2.77
N GLY A 435 -10.35 -30.07 -1.87
CA GLY A 435 -10.36 -31.33 -1.13
C GLY A 435 -9.47 -31.37 0.11
N LEU A 436 -8.69 -30.33 0.40
CA LEU A 436 -7.98 -30.21 1.67
C LEU A 436 -8.88 -29.73 2.80
N PHE A 437 -8.70 -30.30 4.00
CA PHE A 437 -9.43 -29.96 5.21
C PHE A 437 -8.52 -29.27 6.21
N LEU A 438 -9.01 -28.19 6.79
CA LEU A 438 -8.34 -27.47 7.86
C LEU A 438 -8.92 -27.94 9.20
N THR A 439 -8.05 -28.37 10.10
CA THR A 439 -8.39 -28.73 11.48
C THR A 439 -7.59 -27.87 12.45
N GLU A 440 -8.28 -27.21 13.39
CA GLU A 440 -7.64 -26.46 14.45
C GLU A 440 -7.01 -27.39 15.48
N THR A 441 -5.83 -27.02 15.97
CA THR A 441 -5.09 -27.75 17.00
C THR A 441 -4.71 -26.82 18.14
N LYS A 442 -4.16 -27.35 19.22
CA LYS A 442 -3.73 -26.55 20.37
C LYS A 442 -2.69 -25.49 20.02
N ASP A 443 -1.82 -25.72 19.03
CA ASP A 443 -0.65 -24.86 18.75
C ASP A 443 -0.68 -24.24 17.34
N GLY A 444 -1.70 -24.55 16.53
CA GLY A 444 -1.65 -24.33 15.10
C GLY A 444 -2.91 -24.78 14.37
N ILE A 445 -2.78 -24.88 13.06
CA ILE A 445 -3.72 -25.59 12.19
C ILE A 445 -2.99 -26.75 11.50
N SER A 446 -3.72 -27.83 11.26
CA SER A 446 -3.28 -28.92 10.40
C SER A 446 -4.16 -28.95 9.16
N ILE A 447 -3.52 -28.97 7.98
CA ILE A 447 -4.20 -29.10 6.69
C ILE A 447 -3.87 -30.49 6.14
N THR A 448 -4.91 -31.29 5.90
CA THR A 448 -4.78 -32.67 5.42
C THR A 448 -5.70 -32.92 4.24
N ASP A 449 -5.35 -33.88 3.39
CA ASP A 449 -6.27 -34.43 2.40
C ASP A 449 -7.25 -35.44 3.05
N PRO A 450 -8.32 -35.88 2.35
CA PRO A 450 -9.31 -36.81 2.90
C PRO A 450 -8.71 -38.17 3.27
N GLN A 451 -7.62 -38.57 2.58
CA GLN A 451 -6.95 -39.86 2.76
C GLN A 451 -5.82 -39.79 3.81
N HIS A 452 -5.56 -38.61 4.38
CA HIS A 452 -4.42 -38.34 5.25
C HIS A 452 -3.05 -38.74 4.65
N SER A 453 -2.94 -38.76 3.32
CA SER A 453 -1.70 -38.99 2.59
C SER A 453 -0.79 -37.76 2.58
N PHE A 454 -1.38 -36.58 2.79
CA PHE A 454 -0.70 -35.30 2.92
C PHE A 454 -1.08 -34.64 4.26
N GLN A 455 -0.07 -34.08 4.93
CA GLN A 455 -0.27 -33.28 6.13
C GLN A 455 0.72 -32.11 6.16
N ALA A 456 0.20 -30.90 6.29
CA ALA A 456 0.97 -29.71 6.62
C ALA A 456 0.51 -29.15 7.96
N PHE A 457 1.46 -28.70 8.77
CA PHE A 457 1.18 -28.04 10.04
C PHE A 457 1.66 -26.59 9.97
N TYR A 458 0.82 -25.68 10.45
CA TYR A 458 1.14 -24.27 10.53
C TYR A 458 0.99 -23.81 11.98
N LYS A 459 2.04 -23.21 12.52
CA LYS A 459 2.04 -22.67 13.88
C LYS A 459 1.26 -21.37 13.91
N THR A 460 0.28 -21.27 14.81
CA THR A 460 -0.54 -20.06 14.97
C THR A 460 0.29 -18.97 15.65
N TYR A 461 0.24 -17.74 15.13
CA TYR A 461 0.84 -16.59 15.80
C TYR A 461 0.09 -16.22 17.07
N ARG A 462 0.80 -16.09 18.19
CA ARG A 462 0.19 -15.78 19.49
C ARG A 462 0.90 -14.59 20.12
N PRO A 463 0.29 -13.40 20.11
CA PRO A 463 0.92 -12.19 20.65
C PRO A 463 1.24 -12.34 22.15
N GLU A 464 0.43 -13.08 22.91
CA GLU A 464 0.62 -13.31 24.35
C GLU A 464 1.85 -14.18 24.69
N LEU A 465 2.29 -15.01 23.75
CA LEU A 465 3.49 -15.83 23.88
C LEU A 465 4.72 -15.17 23.23
N ASP A 466 4.50 -14.04 22.58
CA ASP A 466 5.52 -13.29 21.85
C ASP A 466 6.29 -12.41 22.83
N ASN A 467 7.10 -13.03 23.68
CA ASN A 467 8.20 -12.37 24.37
C ASN A 467 9.31 -12.05 23.36
N ASP A 468 9.00 -11.41 22.21
CA ASP A 468 9.85 -10.95 21.08
C ASP A 468 10.90 -11.93 20.49
N GLU A 469 11.25 -13.03 21.16
CA GLU A 469 12.43 -13.83 20.88
C GLU A 469 12.08 -15.08 20.08
N GLU A 470 11.19 -15.96 20.53
CA GLU A 470 11.09 -17.32 19.95
C GLU A 470 10.54 -17.37 18.51
N GLN A 471 9.44 -16.67 18.21
CA GLN A 471 8.83 -16.68 16.87
C GLN A 471 9.63 -15.82 15.88
N THR A 472 10.18 -14.71 16.35
CA THR A 472 11.16 -13.90 15.61
C THR A 472 12.45 -14.68 15.36
N LEU A 473 12.92 -15.49 16.31
CA LEU A 473 14.07 -16.39 16.17
C LEU A 473 13.76 -17.50 15.17
N GLN A 474 12.60 -18.15 15.22
CA GLN A 474 12.23 -19.16 14.21
C GLN A 474 12.13 -18.54 12.82
N SER A 475 11.51 -17.38 12.67
CA SER A 475 11.49 -16.66 11.38
C SER A 475 12.90 -16.28 10.90
N ARG A 476 13.81 -15.91 11.81
CA ARG A 476 15.20 -15.55 11.48
C ARG A 476 16.07 -16.77 11.16
N LEU A 477 15.84 -17.90 11.85
CA LEU A 477 16.66 -19.11 11.75
C LEU A 477 16.21 -20.05 10.64
N PHE A 478 14.90 -20.13 10.41
CA PHE A 478 14.28 -21.16 9.58
C PHE A 478 13.52 -20.60 8.37
N GLY A 479 13.25 -19.29 8.32
CA GLY A 479 12.53 -18.66 7.20
C GLY A 479 11.05 -19.10 7.11
N VAL A 480 10.17 -18.15 6.83
CA VAL A 480 8.75 -18.45 6.58
C VAL A 480 8.61 -18.94 5.14
N THR A 481 8.05 -20.13 4.95
CA THR A 481 7.81 -20.70 3.62
C THR A 481 6.40 -20.43 3.13
N ASP A 482 5.44 -20.28 4.04
CA ASP A 482 4.03 -20.06 3.70
C ASP A 482 3.22 -19.47 4.86
N ILE A 483 2.14 -18.75 4.53
CA ILE A 483 1.26 -18.08 5.50
C ILE A 483 -0.20 -18.32 5.12
N ILE A 484 -0.94 -18.96 6.04
CA ILE A 484 -2.39 -19.11 5.98
C ILE A 484 -3.05 -18.09 6.90
N ILE A 485 -4.13 -17.49 6.41
CA ILE A 485 -4.99 -16.60 7.17
C ILE A 485 -6.33 -17.29 7.37
N THR A 486 -6.76 -17.40 8.62
CA THR A 486 -8.15 -17.75 8.96
C THR A 486 -8.84 -16.56 9.60
N GLY A 487 -10.16 -16.55 9.63
CA GLY A 487 -10.88 -15.57 10.40
C GLY A 487 -12.38 -15.75 10.44
N GLN A 488 -13.02 -14.91 11.24
CA GLN A 488 -14.45 -14.99 11.48
C GLN A 488 -15.05 -13.65 11.85
N THR A 489 -16.31 -13.42 11.48
CA THR A 489 -17.10 -12.30 11.99
C THR A 489 -17.49 -12.55 13.45
N ASP A 490 -17.42 -11.55 14.33
CA ASP A 490 -17.87 -11.72 15.70
C ASP A 490 -19.40 -11.95 15.76
N PHE A 491 -19.87 -12.49 16.88
CA PHE A 491 -21.27 -12.92 17.02
C PHE A 491 -22.26 -11.75 16.85
N GLU A 492 -22.00 -10.62 17.51
CA GLU A 492 -22.91 -9.46 17.48
C GLU A 492 -23.00 -8.85 16.07
N ARG A 493 -21.86 -8.63 15.41
CA ARG A 493 -21.83 -8.13 14.03
C ARG A 493 -22.37 -9.16 13.04
N GLY A 494 -22.20 -10.45 13.33
CA GLY A 494 -22.77 -11.55 12.54
C GLY A 494 -24.30 -11.53 12.51
N GLN A 495 -24.94 -11.24 13.65
CA GLN A 495 -26.40 -11.08 13.72
C GLN A 495 -26.90 -9.87 12.93
N ALA A 496 -26.12 -8.78 12.92
CA ALA A 496 -26.50 -7.55 12.25
C ALA A 496 -26.31 -7.59 10.73
N TRP A 497 -25.18 -8.14 10.27
CA TRP A 497 -24.68 -7.96 8.90
C TRP A 497 -24.33 -9.28 8.20
N GLY A 498 -24.63 -10.42 8.81
CA GLY A 498 -24.29 -11.76 8.32
C GLY A 498 -23.01 -12.29 8.99
N ALA A 499 -23.07 -13.55 9.43
CA ALA A 499 -21.94 -14.26 10.03
C ALA A 499 -21.13 -14.98 8.95
N TYR A 500 -19.84 -14.66 8.87
CA TYR A 500 -18.94 -15.25 7.89
C TYR A 500 -17.72 -15.91 8.54
N THR A 501 -17.15 -16.88 7.82
CA THR A 501 -15.79 -17.41 8.03
C THR A 501 -14.91 -17.03 6.84
N TYR A 502 -13.62 -16.93 7.09
CA TYR A 502 -12.61 -16.54 6.15
C TYR A 502 -11.48 -17.55 6.18
N VAL A 503 -10.99 -17.95 5.02
CA VAL A 503 -9.78 -18.74 4.87
C VAL A 503 -9.04 -18.29 3.62
N GLY A 504 -7.72 -18.22 3.68
CA GLY A 504 -6.94 -17.87 2.52
C GLY A 504 -5.45 -17.84 2.80
N ARG A 505 -4.70 -17.25 1.88
CA ARG A 505 -3.25 -17.37 1.82
C ARG A 505 -2.59 -16.07 1.37
N VAL A 506 -1.36 -15.86 1.83
CA VAL A 506 -0.52 -14.73 1.40
C VAL A 506 0.47 -15.22 0.35
N ARG A 507 0.46 -14.63 -0.83
CA ARG A 507 1.39 -14.95 -1.91
C ARG A 507 2.81 -14.52 -1.52
N PRO A 508 3.81 -15.44 -1.51
CA PRO A 508 5.15 -15.14 -1.02
C PRO A 508 5.91 -14.09 -1.85
N CYS A 509 5.66 -14.04 -3.16
CA CYS A 509 6.46 -13.22 -4.08
C CYS A 509 6.20 -11.72 -3.97
N ASP A 510 4.99 -11.31 -3.57
CA ASP A 510 4.60 -9.90 -3.51
C ASP A 510 3.65 -9.54 -2.35
N GLY A 511 3.17 -10.52 -1.57
CA GLY A 511 2.28 -10.29 -0.45
C GLY A 511 0.81 -10.13 -0.84
N LEU A 512 0.40 -10.56 -2.05
CA LEU A 512 -1.01 -10.60 -2.43
C LEU A 512 -1.79 -11.48 -1.46
N VAL A 513 -2.85 -10.93 -0.87
CA VAL A 513 -3.75 -11.65 0.02
C VAL A 513 -4.97 -12.08 -0.76
N VAL A 514 -5.26 -13.38 -0.77
CA VAL A 514 -6.49 -13.93 -1.34
C VAL A 514 -7.26 -14.65 -0.24
N LEU A 515 -8.48 -14.21 0.03
CA LEU A 515 -9.35 -14.73 1.08
C LEU A 515 -10.68 -15.18 0.49
N LEU A 516 -11.05 -16.41 0.80
CA LEU A 516 -12.38 -16.96 0.58
C LEU A 516 -13.26 -16.65 1.79
N ARG A 517 -14.36 -15.94 1.57
CA ARG A 517 -15.42 -15.71 2.54
C ARG A 517 -16.57 -16.67 2.30
N LYS A 518 -17.01 -17.38 3.35
CA LYS A 518 -18.17 -18.28 3.34
C LYS A 518 -19.17 -17.88 4.44
N PRO A 519 -20.49 -17.97 4.22
CA PRO A 519 -21.46 -17.88 5.30
C PRO A 519 -21.17 -18.96 6.34
N ARG A 520 -21.26 -18.60 7.63
CA ARG A 520 -20.99 -19.55 8.72
C ARG A 520 -22.09 -20.60 8.87
N ASP A 521 -23.32 -20.16 8.69
CA ASP A 521 -24.51 -20.96 8.96
C ASP A 521 -25.25 -21.29 7.67
N ALA A 522 -25.91 -22.45 7.63
CA ALA A 522 -26.70 -22.90 6.47
C ALA A 522 -27.85 -21.93 6.12
N GLN A 523 -28.35 -21.18 7.11
CA GLN A 523 -29.36 -20.14 6.91
C GLN A 523 -28.84 -18.96 6.06
N GLY A 524 -27.52 -18.72 6.05
CA GLY A 524 -26.89 -17.68 5.24
C GLY A 524 -26.37 -18.15 3.90
N ALA A 525 -26.65 -19.40 3.48
CA ALA A 525 -26.09 -19.99 2.26
C ALA A 525 -26.39 -19.16 0.99
N GLU A 526 -27.53 -18.47 0.98
CA GLU A 526 -27.97 -17.54 -0.07
C GLU A 526 -27.05 -16.32 -0.26
N LEU A 527 -26.27 -15.94 0.76
CA LEU A 527 -25.29 -14.85 0.66
C LEU A 527 -24.08 -15.24 -0.22
N GLY A 528 -23.93 -16.54 -0.48
CA GLY A 528 -22.94 -17.09 -1.39
C GLY A 528 -21.49 -16.97 -0.92
N HIS A 529 -20.58 -17.53 -1.71
CA HIS A 529 -19.15 -17.43 -1.47
C HIS A 529 -18.56 -16.24 -2.23
N ALA A 530 -17.56 -15.60 -1.63
CA ALA A 530 -16.86 -14.47 -2.23
C ALA A 530 -15.35 -14.61 -2.10
N ILE A 531 -14.62 -14.19 -3.12
CA ILE A 531 -13.15 -14.11 -3.12
C ILE A 531 -12.74 -12.66 -3.00
N PHE A 532 -12.02 -12.34 -1.93
CA PHE A 532 -11.39 -11.05 -1.66
C PHE A 532 -9.92 -11.13 -2.05
N ARG A 533 -9.43 -10.09 -2.71
CA ARG A 533 -8.11 -10.04 -3.32
C ARG A 533 -7.55 -8.65 -3.09
N GLY A 534 -6.39 -8.54 -2.47
CA GLY A 534 -5.91 -7.26 -1.98
C GLY A 534 -4.47 -7.28 -1.51
N TYR A 535 -3.88 -6.09 -1.41
CA TYR A 535 -2.63 -5.91 -0.69
C TYR A 535 -2.89 -5.22 0.63
N LEU A 536 -2.09 -5.57 1.63
CA LEU A 536 -1.89 -4.71 2.77
C LEU A 536 -0.88 -3.63 2.41
N VAL A 537 -1.36 -2.40 2.28
CA VAL A 537 -0.52 -1.24 1.96
C VAL A 537 0.02 -0.56 3.22
N SER A 538 1.00 0.34 3.04
CA SER A 538 1.68 1.07 4.12
C SER A 538 0.79 1.76 5.15
N SER A 539 -0.43 2.11 4.74
CA SER A 539 -1.43 2.77 5.59
C SER A 539 -2.13 1.80 6.57
N GLN A 540 -1.73 0.53 6.60
CA GLN A 540 -2.36 -0.56 7.37
C GLN A 540 -3.80 -0.84 6.96
N ASN A 541 -4.11 -0.59 5.69
CA ASN A 541 -5.36 -1.00 5.08
C ASN A 541 -5.12 -2.22 4.19
N LEU A 542 -5.90 -3.28 4.39
CA LEU A 542 -6.05 -4.32 3.39
C LEU A 542 -7.06 -3.82 2.36
N VAL A 543 -6.62 -3.64 1.13
CA VAL A 543 -7.40 -2.99 0.07
C VAL A 543 -7.34 -3.78 -1.23
N GLY A 544 -8.44 -3.79 -1.95
CA GLY A 544 -8.51 -4.38 -3.28
C GLY A 544 -9.94 -4.61 -3.71
N ARG A 545 -10.18 -5.75 -4.36
CA ARG A 545 -11.47 -6.10 -4.94
C ARG A 545 -11.96 -7.46 -4.50
N TRP A 546 -13.28 -7.64 -4.57
CA TRP A 546 -13.91 -8.92 -4.35
C TRP A 546 -14.96 -9.21 -5.42
N ARG A 547 -15.23 -10.50 -5.64
CA ARG A 547 -16.30 -10.99 -6.50
C ARG A 547 -16.93 -12.24 -5.91
N HIS A 548 -18.10 -12.62 -6.40
CA HIS A 548 -18.68 -13.91 -6.06
C HIS A 548 -17.86 -15.05 -6.69
N VAL A 549 -17.83 -16.22 -6.04
CA VAL A 549 -17.21 -17.41 -6.65
C VAL A 549 -18.03 -17.89 -7.85
N ALA A 550 -19.36 -17.82 -7.74
CA ALA A 550 -20.29 -18.31 -8.76
C ALA A 550 -20.45 -17.38 -9.98
N SER A 551 -19.99 -16.12 -9.91
CA SER A 551 -20.06 -15.17 -11.02
C SER A 551 -18.85 -14.24 -10.99
N SER A 552 -18.23 -14.09 -12.16
CA SER A 552 -17.15 -13.14 -12.42
C SER A 552 -17.61 -11.92 -13.22
N ASP A 553 -18.93 -11.69 -13.32
CA ASP A 553 -19.49 -10.66 -14.21
C ASP A 553 -19.25 -9.22 -13.69
N TRP A 554 -18.95 -9.08 -12.41
CA TRP A 554 -18.67 -7.80 -11.77
C TRP A 554 -17.76 -7.96 -10.55
N GLU A 555 -17.09 -6.87 -10.20
CA GLU A 555 -16.26 -6.78 -9.00
C GLU A 555 -16.68 -5.59 -8.15
N ALA A 556 -16.48 -5.71 -6.85
CA ALA A 556 -16.65 -4.63 -5.88
C ALA A 556 -15.34 -4.31 -5.19
N ILE A 557 -15.19 -3.05 -4.79
CA ILE A 557 -13.99 -2.57 -4.09
C ILE A 557 -14.19 -2.74 -2.58
N PHE A 558 -13.11 -2.96 -1.84
CA PHE A 558 -13.15 -3.00 -0.38
C PHE A 558 -11.93 -2.34 0.26
N SER A 559 -12.11 -1.87 1.49
CA SER A 559 -11.03 -1.40 2.36
C SER A 559 -11.29 -1.85 3.79
N LEU A 560 -10.28 -2.45 4.42
CA LEU A 560 -10.30 -2.94 5.79
C LEU A 560 -9.15 -2.31 6.58
N GLY A 561 -9.45 -1.63 7.67
CA GLY A 561 -8.47 -1.11 8.61
C GLY A 561 -8.28 -2.05 9.80
N LYS A 562 -7.03 -2.23 10.25
CA LYS A 562 -6.73 -2.96 11.48
C LYS A 562 -7.06 -2.10 12.71
N MET A 563 -7.83 -2.65 13.64
CA MET A 563 -8.10 -2.00 14.92
C MET A 563 -6.85 -2.07 15.80
N ARG A 564 -6.52 -0.95 16.46
CA ARG A 564 -5.49 -0.96 17.51
C ARG A 564 -6.16 -1.37 18.80
N GLU A 565 -5.59 -2.39 19.46
CA GLU A 565 -6.01 -2.82 20.79
C GLU A 565 -5.44 -1.90 21.88
#